data_AF-A0A7C5ISN2-F1
#
_entry.id   AF-A0A7C5ISN2-F1
#
_cell.length_a   1.000
_cell.length_b   1.000
_cell.length_c   1.000
_cell.angle_alpha   90.00
_cell.angle_beta   90.00
_cell.angle_gamma   90.00
#
_symmetry.space_group_name_H-M   'P 1'
#
loop_
_entity.id
_entity.type
_entity.pdbx_description
1 polymer ?
#
loop_
_entity_poly.entity_id
_entity_poly.type
_entity_poly.pdbx_seq_one_letter_code
_entity_poly.pdbx_strand_id
1 'polypeptide(L)'
;MDFKQSYKGIFQFESQAALEMAMSENQAEAVGADALGFQDSYHAEGVMLLDIDATASENDWEEMLVAIATLAMHASKGFLVASAIPKGGEPKTELFYANPNKQPLGPENSDALPDEENYFPLIKGSNYTFKATNRNTDSVHWSVNTIKAHGSEFYYFTAPEAGQFEYDDYSHSAFFQKKNALVCTVHASNQEELASLDFSDPYASQVIYNNNGKPTEELYLVWNPNNVFGIFAQEGFVDLELPMGSFANCMKVRAELYHVEGANMSKEVHYEYFAKGIGLVKWEKGDAKLELSAFTK
;
A
#
# COMPACT_ATOMS: atom_id res chain seq x y z
N MET A 1 31.77 -10.15 -6.06
CA MET A 1 30.38 -9.80 -5.76
C MET A 1 30.43 -8.44 -5.12
N ASP A 2 29.82 -7.50 -5.80
CA ASP A 2 29.95 -6.06 -5.58
C ASP A 2 28.90 -5.58 -4.56
N PHE A 3 29.05 -4.37 -4.03
CA PHE A 3 28.11 -3.80 -3.05
C PHE A 3 26.82 -3.39 -3.77
N LYS A 4 25.80 -4.22 -3.64
CA LYS A 4 24.51 -4.04 -4.31
C LYS A 4 23.59 -3.21 -3.45
N GLN A 5 22.88 -2.28 -4.06
CA GLN A 5 21.96 -1.35 -3.42
C GLN A 5 20.63 -1.40 -4.18
N SER A 6 19.53 -1.23 -3.45
CA SER A 6 18.17 -1.16 -4.00
C SER A 6 17.39 -0.09 -3.27
N TYR A 7 16.69 0.76 -4.01
CA TYR A 7 15.88 1.84 -3.47
C TYR A 7 14.51 1.76 -4.14
N LYS A 8 13.50 1.31 -3.40
CA LYS A 8 12.14 1.20 -3.95
C LYS A 8 11.13 1.90 -3.05
N GLY A 9 10.34 2.78 -3.64
CA GLY A 9 9.42 3.63 -2.89
C GLY A 9 8.74 4.68 -3.73
N ILE A 10 7.87 5.45 -3.08
CA ILE A 10 7.12 6.55 -3.68
C ILE A 10 7.01 7.68 -2.68
N PHE A 11 7.23 8.92 -3.14
CA PHE A 11 6.98 10.13 -2.40
C PHE A 11 5.99 11.02 -3.17
N GLN A 12 4.94 11.46 -2.50
CA GLN A 12 4.00 12.45 -3.00
C GLN A 12 4.23 13.78 -2.28
N PHE A 13 4.49 14.81 -3.05
CA PHE A 13 4.66 16.19 -2.63
C PHE A 13 3.36 16.95 -2.83
N GLU A 14 3.22 18.09 -2.14
CA GLU A 14 1.99 18.91 -2.22
C GLU A 14 1.73 19.43 -3.65
N SER A 15 2.79 19.60 -4.44
CA SER A 15 2.73 20.06 -5.81
C SER A 15 4.01 19.70 -6.57
N GLN A 16 3.97 19.84 -7.89
CA GLN A 16 5.16 19.73 -8.75
C GLN A 16 6.26 20.72 -8.33
N ALA A 17 5.91 21.95 -7.95
CA ALA A 17 6.87 22.95 -7.49
C ALA A 17 7.53 22.55 -6.16
N ALA A 18 6.80 21.89 -5.27
CA ALA A 18 7.35 21.38 -4.01
C ALA A 18 8.32 20.22 -4.26
N LEU A 19 8.02 19.33 -5.22
CA LEU A 19 8.95 18.30 -5.69
C LEU A 19 10.22 18.92 -6.26
N GLU A 20 10.11 19.90 -7.18
CA GLU A 20 11.27 20.57 -7.79
C GLU A 20 12.16 21.27 -6.76
N MET A 21 11.55 21.89 -5.75
CA MET A 21 12.28 22.50 -4.64
C MET A 21 13.02 21.44 -3.80
N ALA A 22 12.35 20.34 -3.43
CA ALA A 22 12.98 19.25 -2.69
C ALA A 22 14.13 18.61 -3.46
N MET A 23 13.99 18.45 -4.78
CA MET A 23 15.06 17.96 -5.66
C MET A 23 16.25 18.93 -5.71
N SER A 24 15.98 20.24 -5.78
CA SER A 24 17.05 21.25 -5.75
C SER A 24 17.80 21.29 -4.41
N GLU A 25 17.11 21.10 -3.30
CA GLU A 25 17.75 21.01 -1.97
C GLU A 25 18.54 19.71 -1.82
N ASN A 26 18.01 18.59 -2.33
CA ASN A 26 18.71 17.31 -2.38
C ASN A 26 20.04 17.40 -3.14
N GLN A 27 20.06 18.04 -4.32
CA GLN A 27 21.29 18.25 -5.09
C GLN A 27 22.36 19.06 -4.36
N ALA A 28 21.97 19.94 -3.43
CA ALA A 28 22.91 20.69 -2.60
C ALA A 28 23.52 19.84 -1.48
N GLU A 29 22.79 18.85 -0.98
CA GLU A 29 23.15 18.00 0.16
C GLU A 29 23.85 16.68 -0.27
N ALA A 30 23.53 16.15 -1.44
CA ALA A 30 24.02 14.85 -1.92
C ALA A 30 24.46 14.90 -3.40
N VAL A 31 25.70 15.29 -3.66
CA VAL A 31 26.21 15.46 -5.03
C VAL A 31 26.37 14.12 -5.79
N GLY A 32 26.62 13.01 -5.09
CA GLY A 32 26.72 11.67 -5.70
C GLY A 32 25.39 11.04 -6.09
N ALA A 33 24.28 11.50 -5.50
CA ALA A 33 22.93 11.00 -5.74
C ALA A 33 22.45 11.23 -7.19
N ASP A 34 22.81 12.37 -7.80
CA ASP A 34 22.53 12.66 -9.22
C ASP A 34 23.13 11.60 -10.17
N ALA A 35 24.22 10.94 -9.78
CA ALA A 35 24.87 9.90 -10.60
C ALA A 35 24.16 8.53 -10.55
N LEU A 36 23.26 8.33 -9.59
CA LEU A 36 22.53 7.06 -9.36
C LEU A 36 21.08 7.08 -9.84
N GLY A 37 20.71 8.06 -10.67
CA GLY A 37 19.45 8.02 -11.42
C GLY A 37 18.24 8.65 -10.72
N PHE A 38 18.43 9.54 -9.74
CA PHE A 38 17.31 10.38 -9.26
C PHE A 38 16.67 11.22 -10.38
N GLN A 39 17.41 11.51 -11.46
CA GLN A 39 16.87 12.15 -12.67
C GLN A 39 15.99 11.23 -13.52
N ASP A 40 16.08 9.91 -13.33
CA ASP A 40 15.23 8.90 -13.99
C ASP A 40 13.97 8.57 -13.18
N SER A 41 13.79 9.20 -12.01
CA SER A 41 12.55 9.08 -11.23
C SER A 41 11.39 9.77 -11.96
N TYR A 42 10.23 9.13 -11.98
CA TYR A 42 9.05 9.66 -12.63
C TYR A 42 8.57 10.91 -11.90
N HIS A 43 8.53 12.05 -12.59
CA HIS A 43 8.05 13.33 -12.06
C HIS A 43 6.75 13.69 -12.79
N ALA A 44 5.61 13.38 -12.19
CA ALA A 44 4.34 13.94 -12.67
C ALA A 44 3.42 14.22 -11.48
N GLU A 45 2.76 15.38 -11.53
CA GLU A 45 1.79 15.84 -10.53
C GLU A 45 2.36 15.91 -9.09
N GLY A 46 3.66 16.17 -8.93
CA GLY A 46 4.30 16.17 -7.62
C GLY A 46 4.46 14.79 -7.00
N VAL A 47 4.43 13.71 -7.78
CA VAL A 47 4.79 12.36 -7.33
C VAL A 47 6.18 12.02 -7.84
N MET A 48 6.98 11.37 -6.99
CA MET A 48 8.31 10.86 -7.28
C MET A 48 8.33 9.36 -7.01
N LEU A 49 8.68 8.59 -8.03
CA LEU A 49 8.87 7.16 -7.92
C LEU A 49 10.35 6.78 -7.91
N LEU A 50 10.73 5.93 -6.97
CA LEU A 50 12.05 5.33 -6.88
C LEU A 50 11.92 3.82 -7.08
N ASP A 51 12.56 3.31 -8.13
CA ASP A 51 12.78 1.88 -8.35
C ASP A 51 14.18 1.72 -8.97
N ILE A 52 15.19 1.81 -8.10
CA ILE A 52 16.59 1.88 -8.50
C ILE A 52 17.30 0.65 -7.94
N ASP A 53 17.86 -0.17 -8.82
CA ASP A 53 18.81 -1.22 -8.46
C ASP A 53 20.21 -0.82 -8.96
N ALA A 54 21.16 -0.69 -8.04
CA ALA A 54 22.49 -0.16 -8.31
C ALA A 54 23.61 -1.05 -7.74
N THR A 55 24.79 -0.92 -8.32
CA THR A 55 26.05 -1.47 -7.77
C THR A 55 27.03 -0.32 -7.63
N ALA A 56 27.28 0.11 -6.39
CA ALA A 56 28.02 1.32 -6.07
C ALA A 56 28.81 1.15 -4.77
N SER A 57 29.57 2.16 -4.35
CA SER A 57 30.36 2.08 -3.11
C SER A 57 29.50 2.25 -1.85
N GLU A 58 30.03 1.89 -0.69
CA GLU A 58 29.34 2.12 0.59
C GLU A 58 29.15 3.62 0.89
N ASN A 59 30.08 4.47 0.44
CA ASN A 59 29.92 5.93 0.55
C ASN A 59 28.74 6.42 -0.31
N ASP A 60 28.56 5.89 -1.52
CA ASP A 60 27.41 6.27 -2.36
C ASP A 60 26.09 5.86 -1.70
N TRP A 61 26.08 4.75 -0.96
CA TRP A 61 24.92 4.36 -0.16
C TRP A 61 24.62 5.38 0.95
N GLU A 62 25.62 5.79 1.73
CA GLU A 62 25.44 6.79 2.79
C GLU A 62 24.93 8.13 2.22
N GLU A 63 25.48 8.58 1.09
CA GLU A 63 24.99 9.79 0.40
C GLU A 63 23.55 9.64 -0.12
N MET A 64 23.20 8.48 -0.68
CA MET A 64 21.84 8.19 -1.11
C MET A 64 20.85 8.17 0.05
N LEU A 65 21.23 7.61 1.21
CA LEU A 65 20.38 7.63 2.40
C LEU A 65 20.08 9.07 2.86
N VAL A 66 21.07 9.96 2.80
CA VAL A 66 20.88 11.39 3.11
C VAL A 66 19.93 12.04 2.10
N ALA A 67 20.14 11.78 0.81
CA ALA A 67 19.27 12.27 -0.27
C ALA A 67 17.81 11.85 -0.05
N ILE A 68 17.57 10.57 0.24
CA ILE A 68 16.25 10.01 0.51
C ILE A 68 15.63 10.65 1.75
N ALA A 69 16.40 10.82 2.83
CA ALA A 69 15.93 11.45 4.06
C ALA A 69 15.45 12.88 3.80
N THR A 70 16.19 13.66 3.01
CA THR A 70 15.79 15.00 2.59
C THR A 70 14.48 14.97 1.81
N LEU A 71 14.37 14.11 0.78
CA LEU A 71 13.12 13.98 0.01
C LEU A 71 11.94 13.60 0.90
N ALA A 72 12.14 12.66 1.82
CA ALA A 72 11.13 12.23 2.78
C ALA A 72 10.68 13.37 3.70
N MET A 73 11.58 14.29 4.11
CA MET A 73 11.22 15.45 4.92
C MET A 73 10.28 16.43 4.22
N HIS A 74 10.41 16.56 2.89
CA HIS A 74 9.57 17.45 2.08
C HIS A 74 8.34 16.75 1.50
N ALA A 75 8.35 15.43 1.43
CA ALA A 75 7.21 14.66 0.97
C ALA A 75 6.03 14.82 1.95
N SER A 76 4.85 15.02 1.38
CA SER A 76 3.60 15.08 2.15
C SER A 76 3.12 13.71 2.57
N LYS A 77 3.30 12.71 1.68
CA LYS A 77 2.96 11.29 1.85
C LYS A 77 4.01 10.47 1.13
N GLY A 78 4.24 9.25 1.54
CA GLY A 78 5.22 8.39 0.88
C GLY A 78 5.98 7.48 1.83
N PHE A 79 6.65 6.49 1.25
CA PHE A 79 7.73 5.77 1.92
C PHE A 79 8.75 5.30 0.89
N LEU A 80 9.95 5.01 1.38
CA LEU A 80 10.98 4.35 0.59
C LEU A 80 11.72 3.34 1.44
N VAL A 81 11.90 2.15 0.89
CA VAL A 81 12.78 1.13 1.43
C VAL A 81 14.11 1.20 0.68
N ALA A 82 15.19 1.40 1.42
CA ALA A 82 16.54 1.28 0.92
C ALA A 82 17.11 -0.03 1.46
N SER A 83 17.68 -0.88 0.61
CA SER A 83 18.36 -2.10 1.00
C SER A 83 19.74 -2.20 0.35
N ALA A 84 20.75 -2.67 1.10
CA ALA A 84 22.09 -2.91 0.60
C ALA A 84 22.63 -4.26 1.06
N ILE A 85 23.38 -4.94 0.18
CA ILE A 85 24.06 -6.20 0.48
C ILE A 85 25.58 -5.97 0.37
N PRO A 86 26.26 -5.76 1.51
CA PRO A 86 27.72 -5.66 1.52
C PRO A 86 28.39 -6.99 1.18
N LYS A 87 29.57 -6.93 0.58
CA LYS A 87 30.34 -8.12 0.23
C LYS A 87 30.69 -8.94 1.48
N GLY A 88 30.00 -10.07 1.66
CA GLY A 88 30.22 -10.97 2.80
C GLY A 88 29.75 -10.42 4.14
N GLY A 89 28.92 -9.37 4.13
CA GLY A 89 28.28 -8.82 5.32
C GLY A 89 26.78 -9.11 5.33
N GLU A 90 26.15 -8.78 6.45
CA GLU A 90 24.70 -8.87 6.62
C GLU A 90 23.99 -7.79 5.76
N PRO A 91 22.83 -8.12 5.16
CA PRO A 91 21.97 -7.13 4.52
C PRO A 91 21.66 -5.96 5.46
N LYS A 92 21.68 -4.75 4.92
CA LYS A 92 21.27 -3.51 5.58
C LYS A 92 19.95 -3.06 4.96
N THR A 93 18.99 -2.67 5.77
CA THR A 93 17.71 -2.14 5.30
C THR A 93 17.33 -0.92 6.13
N GLU A 94 16.96 0.16 5.44
CA GLU A 94 16.49 1.41 6.03
C GLU A 94 15.13 1.76 5.42
N LEU A 95 14.24 2.30 6.26
CA LEU A 95 12.88 2.67 5.87
C LEU A 95 12.65 4.15 6.14
N PHE A 96 12.32 4.87 5.09
CA PHE A 96 12.06 6.30 5.12
C PHE A 96 10.57 6.54 4.93
N TYR A 97 9.99 7.41 5.75
CA TYR A 97 8.60 7.80 5.64
C TYR A 97 8.51 9.29 5.36
N ALA A 98 7.56 9.67 4.50
CA ALA A 98 7.25 11.06 4.26
C ALA A 98 6.85 11.75 5.56
N ASN A 99 7.37 12.96 5.77
CA ASN A 99 7.22 13.72 7.00
C ASN A 99 7.58 12.87 8.25
N PRO A 100 8.88 12.68 8.56
CA PRO A 100 9.35 11.79 9.62
C PRO A 100 8.84 12.13 11.03
N ASN A 101 8.25 13.32 11.22
CA ASN A 101 7.56 13.68 12.46
C ASN A 101 6.21 12.97 12.63
N LYS A 102 5.61 12.51 11.52
CA LYS A 102 4.50 11.55 11.51
C LYS A 102 5.10 10.15 11.52
N GLN A 103 5.57 9.67 12.67
CA GLN A 103 5.98 8.27 12.76
C GLN A 103 4.79 7.38 12.32
N PRO A 104 5.01 6.42 11.42
CA PRO A 104 3.98 5.47 11.08
C PRO A 104 3.68 4.61 12.30
N LEU A 105 2.42 4.19 12.39
CA LEU A 105 2.01 3.29 13.45
C LEU A 105 2.65 1.93 13.24
N GLY A 106 3.60 1.58 14.11
CA GLY A 106 4.11 0.23 14.23
C GLY A 106 3.15 -0.67 15.03
N PRO A 107 3.09 -1.98 14.74
CA PRO A 107 2.20 -2.91 15.43
C PRO A 107 2.45 -2.93 16.95
N GLU A 108 3.68 -2.70 17.38
CA GLU A 108 4.10 -2.58 18.78
C GLU A 108 3.47 -1.41 19.53
N ASN A 109 2.93 -0.42 18.80
CA ASN A 109 2.29 0.77 19.35
C ASN A 109 0.76 0.76 19.20
N SER A 110 0.17 -0.40 18.90
CA SER A 110 -1.28 -0.55 18.71
C SER A 110 -1.87 -1.69 19.53
N ASP A 111 -2.95 -1.40 20.25
CA ASP A 111 -3.72 -2.41 20.98
C ASP A 111 -4.54 -3.27 20.01
N ALA A 112 -4.71 -4.55 20.35
CA ALA A 112 -5.65 -5.41 19.64
C ALA A 112 -7.09 -4.96 19.91
N LEU A 113 -7.84 -4.70 18.84
CA LEU A 113 -9.26 -4.32 18.93
C LEU A 113 -10.17 -5.51 18.57
N PRO A 114 -11.33 -5.66 19.24
CA PRO A 114 -12.37 -6.61 18.83
C PRO A 114 -12.76 -6.44 17.36
N ASP A 115 -13.14 -7.53 16.68
CA ASP A 115 -13.49 -7.46 15.26
C ASP A 115 -14.69 -6.55 14.97
N GLU A 116 -15.62 -6.43 15.91
CA GLU A 116 -16.78 -5.55 15.82
C GLU A 116 -16.42 -4.06 15.81
N GLU A 117 -15.25 -3.70 16.33
CA GLU A 117 -14.77 -2.32 16.39
C GLU A 117 -13.86 -1.97 15.21
N ASN A 118 -13.39 -2.99 14.47
CA ASN A 118 -12.50 -2.84 13.33
C ASN A 118 -13.26 -2.41 12.07
N TYR A 119 -12.69 -1.47 11.31
CA TYR A 119 -13.19 -1.09 9.99
C TYR A 119 -12.76 -2.06 8.89
N PHE A 120 -11.67 -2.81 9.10
CA PHE A 120 -11.17 -3.83 8.17
C PHE A 120 -11.12 -5.21 8.86
N PRO A 121 -12.26 -5.75 9.30
CA PRO A 121 -12.30 -7.04 9.96
C PRO A 121 -12.02 -8.16 8.95
N LEU A 122 -10.91 -8.88 9.16
CA LEU A 122 -10.58 -10.11 8.43
C LEU A 122 -11.16 -11.32 9.15
N ILE A 123 -12.49 -11.46 9.13
CA ILE A 123 -13.19 -12.54 9.85
C ILE A 123 -13.18 -13.81 9.01
N LYS A 124 -12.43 -14.82 9.44
CA LYS A 124 -12.40 -16.14 8.80
C LYS A 124 -13.81 -16.71 8.63
N GLY A 125 -14.11 -17.18 7.42
CA GLY A 125 -15.39 -17.82 7.07
C GLY A 125 -16.48 -16.84 6.66
N SER A 126 -16.24 -15.52 6.82
CA SER A 126 -17.21 -14.51 6.39
C SER A 126 -17.36 -14.47 4.88
N ASN A 127 -18.58 -14.17 4.41
CA ASN A 127 -18.92 -14.08 3.00
C ASN A 127 -19.62 -12.75 2.71
N TYR A 128 -19.24 -12.14 1.60
CA TYR A 128 -19.76 -10.87 1.11
C TYR A 128 -20.41 -11.11 -0.23
N THR A 129 -21.56 -10.49 -0.44
CA THR A 129 -22.19 -10.38 -1.76
C THR A 129 -22.39 -8.91 -2.06
N PHE A 130 -21.86 -8.45 -3.18
CA PHE A 130 -22.05 -7.10 -3.68
C PHE A 130 -22.93 -7.13 -4.92
N LYS A 131 -23.86 -6.19 -5.00
CA LYS A 131 -24.51 -5.84 -6.26
C LYS A 131 -23.54 -4.98 -7.06
N ALA A 132 -23.34 -5.32 -8.33
CA ALA A 132 -22.50 -4.55 -9.23
C ALA A 132 -23.36 -3.70 -10.18
N THR A 133 -22.90 -2.49 -10.49
CA THR A 133 -23.54 -1.59 -11.45
C THR A 133 -22.51 -1.11 -12.46
N ASN A 134 -22.89 -1.03 -13.74
CA ASN A 134 -22.01 -0.70 -14.87
C ASN A 134 -20.77 -1.61 -14.93
N ARG A 135 -21.00 -2.91 -14.71
CA ARG A 135 -20.01 -3.99 -14.78
C ARG A 135 -20.53 -5.11 -15.68
N ASN A 136 -19.63 -6.00 -16.09
CA ASN A 136 -19.99 -7.20 -16.87
C ASN A 136 -20.76 -8.26 -16.05
N THR A 137 -20.87 -8.05 -14.74
CA THR A 137 -21.55 -8.93 -13.77
C THR A 137 -22.58 -8.15 -12.98
N ASP A 138 -23.66 -8.83 -12.59
CA ASP A 138 -24.72 -8.25 -11.74
C ASP A 138 -24.40 -8.37 -10.24
N SER A 139 -23.60 -9.38 -9.87
CA SER A 139 -23.20 -9.63 -8.48
C SER A 139 -21.77 -10.14 -8.37
N VAL A 140 -21.15 -9.85 -7.24
CA VAL A 140 -19.80 -10.27 -6.86
C VAL A 140 -19.88 -10.98 -5.52
N HIS A 141 -19.22 -12.11 -5.39
CA HIS A 141 -19.17 -12.84 -4.13
C HIS A 141 -17.73 -12.98 -3.66
N TRP A 142 -17.44 -12.68 -2.40
CA TRP A 142 -16.14 -12.89 -1.79
C TRP A 142 -16.27 -13.70 -0.51
N SER A 143 -15.36 -14.64 -0.30
CA SER A 143 -15.22 -15.39 0.95
C SER A 143 -13.86 -15.09 1.59
N VAL A 144 -13.84 -14.85 2.89
CA VAL A 144 -12.59 -14.66 3.66
C VAL A 144 -12.10 -16.01 4.14
N ASN A 145 -10.95 -16.42 3.62
CA ASN A 145 -10.28 -17.65 3.97
C ASN A 145 -9.00 -17.37 4.74
N THR A 146 -8.45 -18.41 5.38
CA THR A 146 -7.19 -18.32 6.13
C THR A 146 -6.23 -19.42 5.72
N ILE A 147 -4.94 -19.09 5.73
CA ILE A 147 -3.85 -20.03 5.57
C ILE A 147 -2.78 -19.78 6.63
N LYS A 148 -2.02 -20.82 7.01
CA LYS A 148 -0.85 -20.69 7.88
C LYS A 148 0.43 -20.86 7.09
N ALA A 149 1.35 -19.91 7.22
CA ALA A 149 2.71 -19.98 6.69
C ALA A 149 3.66 -19.31 7.69
N HIS A 150 4.93 -19.73 7.76
CA HIS A 150 5.95 -19.11 8.63
C HIS A 150 5.50 -18.88 10.09
N GLY A 151 4.72 -19.80 10.65
CA GLY A 151 4.18 -19.67 12.01
C GLY A 151 3.10 -18.60 12.22
N SER A 152 2.67 -17.91 11.15
CA SER A 152 1.67 -16.85 11.16
C SER A 152 0.39 -17.25 10.43
N GLU A 153 -0.74 -16.63 10.78
CA GLU A 153 -2.00 -16.74 10.04
C GLU A 153 -2.13 -15.59 9.03
N PHE A 154 -2.49 -15.93 7.81
CA PHE A 154 -2.77 -15.01 6.73
C PHE A 154 -4.21 -15.19 6.25
N TYR A 155 -4.85 -14.10 5.90
CA TYR A 155 -6.20 -14.05 5.33
C TYR A 155 -6.10 -13.84 3.83
N TYR A 156 -7.05 -14.35 3.07
CA TYR A 156 -7.16 -14.06 1.65
C TYR A 156 -8.62 -14.10 1.23
N PHE A 157 -8.95 -13.31 0.21
CA PHE A 157 -10.29 -13.32 -0.37
C PHE A 157 -10.34 -14.34 -1.51
N THR A 158 -11.43 -15.08 -1.60
CA THR A 158 -11.70 -15.95 -2.75
C THR A 158 -12.98 -15.47 -3.43
N ALA A 159 -12.88 -15.10 -4.70
CA ALA A 159 -14.05 -14.95 -5.55
C ALA A 159 -14.38 -16.34 -6.17
N PRO A 160 -15.63 -16.83 -6.11
CA PRO A 160 -15.99 -18.13 -6.67
C PRO A 160 -15.94 -18.16 -8.21
N GLU A 161 -15.74 -17.03 -8.87
CA GLU A 161 -15.76 -16.90 -10.33
C GLU A 161 -14.44 -16.30 -10.82
N ALA A 162 -13.48 -17.18 -11.15
CA ALA A 162 -12.20 -16.78 -11.73
C ALA A 162 -12.43 -16.08 -13.09
N GLY A 163 -11.77 -14.93 -13.29
CA GLY A 163 -11.63 -14.28 -14.60
C GLY A 163 -12.69 -13.24 -15.00
N GLN A 164 -13.40 -12.61 -14.05
CA GLN A 164 -14.42 -11.59 -14.37
C GLN A 164 -14.20 -10.20 -13.74
N PHE A 165 -13.08 -9.95 -13.06
CA PHE A 165 -12.90 -8.70 -12.31
C PHE A 165 -11.74 -7.84 -12.81
N GLU A 166 -12.05 -6.58 -13.14
CA GLU A 166 -11.09 -5.46 -13.13
C GLU A 166 -10.54 -5.15 -11.71
N TYR A 167 -10.91 -5.95 -10.70
CA TYR A 167 -10.34 -5.93 -9.35
C TYR A 167 -9.08 -6.81 -9.25
N ASP A 168 -8.79 -7.63 -10.28
CA ASP A 168 -7.65 -8.56 -10.28
C ASP A 168 -6.32 -7.84 -10.02
N ASP A 169 -6.13 -6.63 -10.56
CA ASP A 169 -4.82 -5.96 -10.53
C ASP A 169 -4.30 -5.60 -9.13
N TYR A 170 -5.19 -5.34 -8.15
CA TYR A 170 -4.78 -5.03 -6.77
C TYR A 170 -4.78 -6.27 -5.86
N SER A 171 -5.62 -7.28 -6.15
CA SER A 171 -5.69 -8.53 -5.39
C SER A 171 -4.66 -9.60 -5.77
N HIS A 172 -3.81 -9.34 -6.78
CA HIS A 172 -2.67 -10.22 -7.09
C HIS A 172 -1.63 -10.33 -5.95
N SER A 173 -1.73 -9.46 -4.94
CA SER A 173 -1.07 -9.58 -3.63
C SER A 173 -2.08 -10.16 -2.63
N ALA A 174 -2.47 -11.43 -2.83
CA ALA A 174 -3.74 -11.99 -2.34
C ALA A 174 -3.83 -12.24 -0.83
N PHE A 175 -2.73 -12.05 -0.08
CA PHE A 175 -2.67 -12.39 1.33
C PHE A 175 -2.58 -11.16 2.22
N PHE A 176 -3.27 -11.21 3.35
CA PHE A 176 -3.30 -10.18 4.37
C PHE A 176 -2.84 -10.77 5.69
N GLN A 177 -2.05 -10.01 6.44
CA GLN A 177 -1.67 -10.36 7.80
C GLN A 177 -2.24 -9.31 8.76
N LYS A 178 -3.01 -9.75 9.76
CA LYS A 178 -3.46 -8.88 10.85
C LYS A 178 -2.41 -8.91 11.97
N LYS A 179 -1.88 -7.74 12.34
CA LYS A 179 -0.99 -7.54 13.49
C LYS A 179 -1.58 -6.46 14.38
N ASN A 180 -2.25 -6.86 15.47
CA ASN A 180 -2.99 -5.95 16.35
C ASN A 180 -4.03 -5.12 15.58
N ALA A 181 -3.96 -3.79 15.64
CA ALA A 181 -4.83 -2.91 14.87
C ALA A 181 -4.39 -2.79 13.39
N LEU A 182 -3.22 -3.29 13.02
CA LEU A 182 -2.70 -3.15 11.66
C LEU A 182 -3.10 -4.32 10.77
N VAL A 183 -3.39 -4.03 9.51
CA VAL A 183 -3.52 -5.02 8.44
C VAL A 183 -2.43 -4.74 7.42
N CYS A 184 -1.65 -5.77 7.09
CA CYS A 184 -0.61 -5.72 6.08
C CYS A 184 -0.98 -6.57 4.86
N THR A 185 -0.65 -6.13 3.66
CA THR A 185 -0.58 -6.97 2.46
C THR A 185 0.68 -7.77 2.52
N VAL A 186 0.61 -8.96 1.93
CA VAL A 186 1.74 -9.82 1.67
C VAL A 186 1.70 -10.13 0.19
N HIS A 187 2.77 -9.78 -0.50
CA HIS A 187 2.89 -9.92 -1.95
C HIS A 187 3.23 -11.37 -2.28
N ALA A 188 2.18 -12.18 -2.45
CA ALA A 188 2.27 -13.53 -3.01
C ALA A 188 1.03 -13.83 -3.86
N SER A 189 1.26 -14.37 -5.05
CA SER A 189 0.22 -14.74 -6.02
C SER A 189 -0.43 -16.09 -5.71
N ASN A 190 0.24 -16.91 -4.90
CA ASN A 190 -0.24 -18.24 -4.53
C ASN A 190 0.39 -18.73 -3.22
N GLN A 191 -0.09 -19.87 -2.74
CA GLN A 191 0.37 -20.49 -1.49
C GLN A 191 1.85 -20.92 -1.53
N GLU A 192 2.37 -21.37 -2.67
CA GLU A 192 3.77 -21.79 -2.81
C GLU A 192 4.69 -20.58 -2.68
N GLU A 193 4.35 -19.48 -3.35
CA GLU A 193 5.06 -18.22 -3.24
C GLU A 193 5.04 -17.68 -1.81
N LEU A 194 3.87 -17.64 -1.16
CA LEU A 194 3.73 -17.24 0.25
C LEU A 194 4.62 -18.07 1.18
N ALA A 195 4.73 -19.38 0.95
CA ALA A 195 5.58 -20.26 1.72
C ALA A 195 7.08 -20.04 1.45
N SER A 196 7.43 -19.50 0.28
CA SER A 196 8.81 -19.20 -0.12
C SER A 196 9.29 -17.79 0.26
N LEU A 197 8.37 -16.89 0.64
CA LEU A 197 8.71 -15.52 1.01
C LEU A 197 9.67 -15.46 2.20
N ASP A 198 10.67 -14.60 2.10
CA ASP A 198 11.54 -14.21 3.18
C ASP A 198 10.95 -12.99 3.89
N PHE A 199 10.34 -13.16 5.05
CA PHE A 199 9.77 -12.05 5.82
C PHE A 199 10.82 -11.12 6.45
N SER A 200 12.11 -11.43 6.31
CA SER A 200 13.17 -10.44 6.56
C SER A 200 13.36 -9.46 5.39
N ASP A 201 12.79 -9.77 4.22
CA ASP A 201 12.66 -8.82 3.12
C ASP A 201 11.59 -7.77 3.47
N PRO A 202 11.95 -6.48 3.59
CA PRO A 202 11.00 -5.40 3.84
C PRO A 202 9.88 -5.29 2.78
N TYR A 203 10.05 -5.85 1.58
CA TYR A 203 9.04 -5.85 0.53
C TYR A 203 8.03 -7.00 0.65
N ALA A 204 8.34 -8.04 1.44
CA ALA A 204 7.46 -9.19 1.61
C ALA A 204 6.14 -8.83 2.31
N SER A 205 6.13 -7.79 3.15
CA SER A 205 4.93 -7.32 3.84
C SER A 205 4.85 -5.80 3.89
N GLN A 206 3.76 -5.25 3.37
CA GLN A 206 3.49 -3.80 3.36
C GLN A 206 2.25 -3.52 4.20
N VAL A 207 2.28 -2.50 5.05
CA VAL A 207 1.12 -2.16 5.89
C VAL A 207 0.08 -1.44 5.03
N ILE A 208 -1.21 -1.81 5.12
CA ILE A 208 -2.30 -1.24 4.31
C ILE A 208 -3.37 -0.54 5.14
N TYR A 209 -3.60 -0.91 6.42
CA TYR A 209 -4.69 -0.30 7.20
C TYR A 209 -4.39 -0.18 8.69
N ASN A 210 -4.74 0.97 9.26
CA ASN A 210 -4.77 1.28 10.68
C ASN A 210 -6.22 1.12 11.09
N ASN A 211 -6.57 0.04 11.78
CA ASN A 211 -7.93 -0.13 12.28
C ASN A 211 -8.29 0.85 13.41
N ASN A 212 -7.33 1.65 13.90
CA ASN A 212 -7.51 2.66 14.94
C ASN A 212 -7.46 4.12 14.40
N GLY A 213 -7.45 4.30 13.08
CA GLY A 213 -7.20 5.61 12.46
C GLY A 213 -8.19 6.69 12.88
N LYS A 214 -7.68 7.81 13.40
CA LYS A 214 -8.48 9.03 13.55
C LYS A 214 -8.73 9.65 12.17
N PRO A 215 -9.85 10.35 11.96
CA PRO A 215 -10.06 11.10 10.72
C PRO A 215 -8.87 12.03 10.48
N THR A 216 -8.37 12.06 9.23
CA THR A 216 -7.18 12.77 8.72
C THR A 216 -5.83 12.06 8.83
N GLU A 217 -5.74 10.85 9.41
CA GLU A 217 -4.54 10.04 9.29
C GLU A 217 -4.44 9.47 7.87
N GLU A 218 -3.30 9.68 7.21
CA GLU A 218 -2.96 8.96 5.99
C GLU A 218 -3.11 7.48 6.31
N LEU A 219 -3.89 6.77 5.49
CA LEU A 219 -3.99 5.35 5.66
C LEU A 219 -2.66 4.80 5.13
N TYR A 220 -2.47 4.44 3.87
CA TYR A 220 -1.27 3.66 3.53
C TYR A 220 -0.83 3.79 2.08
N LEU A 221 0.35 3.21 1.79
CA LEU A 221 1.00 3.19 0.49
C LEU A 221 1.40 1.76 0.17
N VAL A 222 1.12 1.30 -1.05
CA VAL A 222 1.44 -0.06 -1.48
C VAL A 222 2.23 -0.02 -2.77
N TRP A 223 3.36 -0.73 -2.79
CA TRP A 223 4.14 -0.98 -4.00
C TRP A 223 3.91 -2.42 -4.45
N ASN A 224 3.48 -2.60 -5.70
CA ASN A 224 3.37 -3.91 -6.33
C ASN A 224 4.50 -4.10 -7.35
N PRO A 225 5.13 -5.30 -7.42
CA PRO A 225 6.16 -5.63 -8.43
C PRO A 225 5.71 -5.45 -9.89
N ASN A 226 4.42 -5.32 -10.18
CA ASN A 226 3.90 -4.97 -11.51
C ASN A 226 3.90 -3.46 -11.80
N ASN A 227 4.76 -2.68 -11.13
CA ASN A 227 4.85 -1.22 -11.28
C ASN A 227 3.53 -0.48 -10.97
N VAL A 228 2.78 -0.99 -9.99
CA VAL A 228 1.55 -0.34 -9.50
C VAL A 228 1.78 0.19 -8.09
N PHE A 229 1.42 1.44 -7.86
CA PHE A 229 1.59 2.14 -6.58
C PHE A 229 0.25 2.65 -6.10
N GLY A 230 -0.19 2.28 -4.91
CA GLY A 230 -1.45 2.76 -4.34
C GLY A 230 -1.22 3.73 -3.20
N ILE A 231 -1.92 4.86 -3.17
CA ILE A 231 -2.01 5.79 -2.04
C ILE A 231 -3.45 5.78 -1.50
N PHE A 232 -3.62 5.44 -0.23
CA PHE A 232 -4.91 5.34 0.44
C PHE A 232 -5.03 6.44 1.49
N ALA A 233 -6.05 7.29 1.36
CA ALA A 233 -6.28 8.41 2.27
C ALA A 233 -7.70 8.36 2.83
N GLN A 234 -7.83 8.48 4.15
CA GLN A 234 -9.13 8.67 4.77
C GLN A 234 -9.65 10.08 4.48
N GLU A 235 -10.78 10.20 3.79
CA GLU A 235 -11.43 11.48 3.49
C GLU A 235 -12.47 11.90 4.54
N GLY A 236 -12.85 10.98 5.42
CA GLY A 236 -13.79 11.25 6.51
C GLY A 236 -14.74 10.09 6.77
N PHE A 237 -15.89 10.42 7.36
CA PHE A 237 -16.97 9.47 7.64
C PHE A 237 -18.25 9.92 6.96
N VAL A 238 -19.01 8.94 6.45
CA VAL A 238 -20.28 9.16 5.76
C VAL A 238 -21.30 8.10 6.17
N ASP A 239 -22.58 8.47 6.19
CA ASP A 239 -23.67 7.51 6.31
C ASP A 239 -24.04 7.00 4.91
N LEU A 240 -24.32 5.69 4.78
CA LEU A 240 -24.62 5.04 3.52
C LEU A 240 -25.94 4.28 3.61
N GLU A 241 -26.74 4.38 2.55
CA GLU A 241 -27.88 3.50 2.29
C GLU A 241 -27.50 2.55 1.17
N LEU A 242 -27.44 1.25 1.47
CA LEU A 242 -27.02 0.18 0.55
C LEU A 242 -28.13 -0.88 0.43
N PRO A 243 -28.06 -1.79 -0.56
CA PRO A 243 -29.04 -2.86 -0.70
C PRO A 243 -29.20 -3.74 0.55
N MET A 244 -28.13 -3.95 1.32
CA MET A 244 -28.18 -4.67 2.60
C MET A 244 -28.86 -3.88 3.73
N GLY A 245 -28.90 -2.55 3.64
CA GLY A 245 -29.46 -1.66 4.65
C GLY A 245 -28.63 -0.40 4.87
N SER A 246 -28.95 0.32 5.94
CA SER A 246 -28.30 1.56 6.35
C SER A 246 -27.06 1.30 7.19
N PHE A 247 -25.96 1.99 6.88
CA PHE A 247 -24.71 1.94 7.64
C PHE A 247 -24.32 3.36 8.06
N ALA A 248 -24.15 3.56 9.36
CA ALA A 248 -23.73 4.85 9.92
C ALA A 248 -22.22 4.92 10.10
N ASN A 249 -21.64 6.12 9.95
CA ASN A 249 -20.23 6.41 10.19
C ASN A 249 -19.26 5.47 9.43
N CYS A 250 -19.57 5.20 8.15
CA CYS A 250 -18.68 4.45 7.27
C CYS A 250 -17.43 5.29 6.98
N MET A 251 -16.25 4.69 7.12
CA MET A 251 -15.00 5.34 6.74
C MET A 251 -14.94 5.42 5.21
N LYS A 252 -14.74 6.63 4.68
CA LYS A 252 -14.48 6.85 3.25
C LYS A 252 -12.98 6.92 3.02
N VAL A 253 -12.49 6.03 2.16
CA VAL A 253 -11.09 5.97 1.74
C VAL A 253 -11.01 6.29 0.27
N ARG A 254 -10.16 7.24 -0.10
CA ARG A 254 -9.76 7.50 -1.49
C ARG A 254 -8.51 6.68 -1.77
N ALA A 255 -8.56 5.87 -2.82
CA ALA A 255 -7.41 5.14 -3.34
C ALA A 255 -6.96 5.80 -4.65
N GLU A 256 -5.69 6.17 -4.72
CA GLU A 256 -5.03 6.65 -5.93
C GLU A 256 -4.02 5.59 -6.36
N LEU A 257 -4.29 4.92 -7.47
CA LEU A 257 -3.39 3.93 -8.06
C LEU A 257 -2.61 4.56 -9.20
N TYR A 258 -1.29 4.40 -9.18
CA TYR A 258 -0.37 4.88 -10.19
C TYR A 258 0.22 3.66 -10.90
N HIS A 259 -0.03 3.54 -12.20
CA HIS A 259 0.50 2.46 -13.03
C HIS A 259 1.65 3.02 -13.86
N VAL A 260 2.81 2.36 -13.79
CA VAL A 260 4.04 2.84 -14.43
C VAL A 260 4.46 1.83 -15.49
N GLU A 261 4.43 2.26 -16.75
CA GLU A 261 4.77 1.43 -17.91
C GLU A 261 5.82 2.13 -18.77
N GLY A 262 7.08 1.71 -18.61
CA GLY A 262 8.21 2.45 -19.17
C GLY A 262 8.13 3.91 -18.75
N ALA A 263 8.32 4.84 -19.68
CA ALA A 263 8.35 6.28 -19.39
C ALA A 263 6.99 6.90 -18.98
N ASN A 264 5.89 6.14 -19.04
CA ASN A 264 4.54 6.66 -18.84
C ASN A 264 3.99 6.28 -17.46
N MET A 265 3.31 7.23 -16.83
CA MET A 265 2.52 6.99 -15.63
C MET A 265 1.06 7.32 -15.88
N SER A 266 0.17 6.39 -15.56
CA SER A 266 -1.27 6.65 -15.53
C SER A 266 -1.79 6.60 -14.10
N LYS A 267 -2.77 7.45 -13.81
CA LYS A 267 -3.39 7.56 -12.50
C LYS A 267 -4.84 7.10 -12.59
N GLU A 268 -5.19 6.23 -11.67
CA GLU A 268 -6.53 5.74 -11.43
C GLU A 268 -6.97 6.17 -10.02
N VAL A 269 -8.23 6.56 -9.90
CA VAL A 269 -8.81 6.94 -8.61
C VAL A 269 -10.11 6.19 -8.40
N HIS A 270 -10.22 5.56 -7.23
CA HIS A 270 -11.46 4.95 -6.76
C HIS A 270 -11.69 5.26 -5.28
N TYR A 271 -12.88 4.92 -4.79
CA TYR A 271 -13.23 5.09 -3.39
C TYR A 271 -13.72 3.78 -2.80
N GLU A 272 -13.31 3.55 -1.56
CA GLU A 272 -13.66 2.40 -0.76
C GLU A 272 -14.35 2.89 0.51
N TYR A 273 -15.40 2.19 0.92
CA TYR A 273 -16.18 2.53 2.09
C TYR A 273 -16.25 1.36 3.04
N PHE A 274 -15.90 1.60 4.30
CA PHE A 274 -15.78 0.55 5.31
C PHE A 274 -16.72 0.80 6.48
N ALA A 275 -17.41 -0.24 6.93
CA ALA A 275 -18.23 -0.21 8.12
C ALA A 275 -17.63 -1.08 9.24
N LYS A 276 -17.73 -0.61 10.49
CA LYS A 276 -17.22 -1.35 11.65
C LYS A 276 -17.86 -2.73 11.78
N GLY A 277 -17.05 -3.75 12.06
CA GLY A 277 -17.49 -5.12 12.24
C GLY A 277 -17.95 -5.83 10.97
N ILE A 278 -17.94 -5.13 9.83
CA ILE A 278 -18.35 -5.63 8.52
C ILE A 278 -17.20 -5.57 7.50
N GLY A 279 -16.44 -4.48 7.41
CA GLY A 279 -15.44 -4.34 6.35
C GLY A 279 -15.91 -3.53 5.17
N LEU A 280 -15.44 -3.87 3.97
CA LEU A 280 -15.81 -3.17 2.74
C LEU A 280 -17.31 -3.33 2.50
N VAL A 281 -18.03 -2.21 2.49
CA VAL A 281 -19.48 -2.18 2.21
C VAL A 281 -19.81 -1.55 0.87
N LYS A 282 -18.93 -0.71 0.33
CA LYS A 282 -19.10 -0.11 -0.98
C LYS A 282 -17.75 0.19 -1.63
N TRP A 283 -17.70 0.04 -2.95
CA TRP A 283 -16.59 0.47 -3.79
C TRP A 283 -17.13 1.24 -4.99
N GLU A 284 -16.44 2.30 -5.45
CA GLU A 284 -16.82 3.02 -6.67
C GLU A 284 -15.63 3.61 -7.43
N LYS A 285 -15.71 3.58 -8.76
CA LYS A 285 -14.75 4.18 -9.71
C LYS A 285 -15.53 4.71 -10.91
N GLY A 286 -15.57 6.03 -11.06
CA GLY A 286 -16.43 6.66 -12.04
C GLY A 286 -17.89 6.22 -11.87
N ASP A 287 -18.49 5.68 -12.93
CA ASP A 287 -19.88 5.19 -12.90
C ASP A 287 -20.02 3.74 -12.41
N ALA A 288 -18.91 3.02 -12.23
CA ALA A 288 -18.92 1.63 -11.76
C ALA A 288 -18.97 1.56 -10.24
N LYS A 289 -19.84 0.68 -9.70
CA LYS A 289 -20.06 0.53 -8.26
C LYS A 289 -20.22 -0.92 -7.84
N LEU A 290 -19.74 -1.23 -6.65
CA LEU A 290 -20.08 -2.43 -5.88
C LEU A 290 -20.75 -1.99 -4.58
N GLU A 291 -21.93 -2.52 -4.29
CA GLU A 291 -22.70 -2.16 -3.09
C GLU A 291 -23.11 -3.42 -2.34
N LEU A 292 -22.77 -3.50 -1.05
CA LEU A 292 -23.02 -4.70 -0.25
C LEU A 292 -24.52 -4.99 -0.19
N SER A 293 -24.88 -6.21 -0.56
CA SER A 293 -26.26 -6.71 -0.61
C SER A 293 -26.50 -7.86 0.36
N ALA A 294 -25.46 -8.62 0.73
CA ALA A 294 -25.53 -9.60 1.80
C ALA A 294 -24.16 -9.81 2.46
N PHE A 295 -24.17 -10.09 3.77
CA PHE A 295 -22.99 -10.47 4.54
C PHE A 295 -23.34 -11.56 5.56
N THR A 296 -22.52 -12.59 5.64
CA THR A 296 -22.62 -13.65 6.65
C THR A 296 -21.26 -13.85 7.33
N LYS A 297 -21.28 -14.14 8.64
CA LYS A 297 -20.11 -14.54 9.42
C LYS A 297 -20.07 -16.06 9.57
#